data_AF-A0A8S9NZ63-F1
#
_entry.id   AF-A0A8S9NZ63-F1
#
_cell.length_a   1.000
_cell.length_b   1.000
_cell.length_c   1.000
_cell.angle_alpha   90.00
_cell.angle_beta   90.00
_cell.angle_gamma   90.00
#
_symmetry.space_group_name_H-M   'P 1'
#
loop_
_entity.id
_entity.type
_entity.pdbx_description
1 polymer ?
#
loop_
_entity_poly.entity_id
_entity_poly.type
_entity_poly.pdbx_seq_one_letter_code
_entity_poly.pdbx_strand_id
1 'polypeptide(L)'
;MFDKVRVPILGLVENMSCFICPHCNRASFIFGKEGARQMAAKKDLKLIGEYHRVVVSSPGSVVSKAYEDLAQNVVNGLKELHDNPENEIQMKLNVPHSS
;
A
#
# COMPACT_ATOMS: atom_id res chain seq x y z
N MET A 1 14.44 10.00 -6.45
CA MET A 1 15.30 8.80 -6.28
C MET A 1 14.69 7.60 -6.99
N PHE A 2 13.39 7.31 -6.78
CA PHE A 2 12.67 6.27 -7.52
C PHE A 2 12.51 6.54 -9.02
N ASP A 3 12.38 7.80 -9.48
CA ASP A 3 12.31 8.07 -10.94
C ASP A 3 13.59 7.67 -11.70
N LYS A 4 14.72 7.47 -10.98
CA LYS A 4 16.01 7.08 -11.58
C LYS A 4 16.18 5.56 -11.71
N VAL A 5 15.37 4.78 -11.00
CA VAL A 5 15.32 3.32 -11.07
C VAL A 5 13.90 2.95 -11.44
N ARG A 6 13.66 2.53 -12.68
CA ARG A 6 12.31 2.30 -13.25
C ARG A 6 11.60 1.09 -12.61
N VAL A 7 11.39 1.13 -11.30
CA VAL A 7 10.72 0.08 -10.53
C VAL A 7 9.23 0.34 -10.57
N PRO A 8 8.41 -0.64 -10.99
CA PRO A 8 6.97 -0.47 -11.01
C PRO A 8 6.44 -0.26 -9.58
N ILE A 9 5.68 0.82 -9.39
CA ILE A 9 5.05 1.13 -8.12
C ILE A 9 3.69 0.44 -8.09
N LEU A 10 3.51 -0.51 -7.18
CA LEU A 10 2.26 -1.26 -7.07
C LEU A 10 1.10 -0.42 -6.50
N GLY A 11 1.41 0.50 -5.59
CA GLY A 11 0.44 1.36 -4.96
C GLY A 11 0.93 1.97 -3.65
N LEU A 12 0.04 2.69 -2.99
CA LEU A 12 0.24 3.32 -1.69
C LEU A 12 -0.48 2.55 -0.58
N VAL A 13 0.12 2.56 0.60
CA VAL A 13 -0.50 2.07 1.84
C VAL A 13 -0.48 3.18 2.86
N GLU A 14 -1.62 3.46 3.48
CA GLU A 14 -1.70 4.39 4.60
C GLU A 14 -1.62 3.63 5.93
N ASN A 15 -0.48 3.76 6.60
CA ASN A 15 -0.31 3.28 7.97
C ASN A 15 -0.73 4.37 8.96
N MET A 16 -1.36 3.98 10.07
CA MET A 16 -1.85 4.86 11.13
C MET A 16 -2.90 5.89 10.68
N SER A 17 -3.85 5.47 9.84
CA SER A 17 -4.86 6.36 9.26
C SER A 17 -5.75 7.10 10.28
N CYS A 18 -5.90 6.53 11.49
CA CYS A 18 -6.47 7.25 12.63
C CYS A 18 -5.94 6.69 13.95
N PHE A 19 -6.15 7.43 15.03
CA PHE A 19 -5.93 6.98 16.40
C PHE A 19 -7.29 6.69 17.05
N ILE A 20 -7.49 5.46 17.53
CA ILE A 20 -8.70 5.11 18.31
C ILE A 20 -8.40 5.29 19.79
N CYS A 21 -9.11 6.22 20.44
CA CYS A 21 -8.94 6.48 21.86
C CYS A 21 -9.37 5.26 22.69
N PRO A 22 -8.51 4.70 23.55
CA PRO A 22 -8.85 3.50 24.34
C PRO A 22 -9.92 3.77 25.42
N HIS A 23 -10.17 5.02 25.78
CA HIS A 23 -11.13 5.39 26.83
C HIS A 23 -12.54 5.66 26.32
N CYS A 24 -12.67 6.22 25.12
CA CYS A 24 -13.97 6.62 24.55
C CYS A 24 -14.27 6.03 23.17
N ASN A 25 -13.35 5.23 22.63
CA ASN A 25 -13.42 4.56 21.33
C ASN A 25 -13.66 5.48 20.12
N ARG A 26 -13.46 6.81 20.29
CA ARG A 26 -13.54 7.77 19.19
C ARG A 26 -12.28 7.74 18.35
N ALA A 27 -12.47 7.87 17.04
CA ALA A 27 -11.39 8.05 16.08
C ALA A 27 -10.91 9.52 16.08
N SER A 28 -9.61 9.72 16.17
CA SER A 28 -8.93 11.00 16.06
C SER A 28 -7.97 10.96 14.87
N PHE A 29 -8.04 11.97 14.03
CA PHE A 29 -7.27 12.08 12.79
C PHE A 29 -6.13 13.07 13.01
N ILE A 30 -5.16 12.66 13.83
CA ILE A 30 -4.08 13.53 14.32
C ILE A 30 -3.27 14.14 13.17
N PHE A 31 -3.14 13.38 12.07
CA PHE A 31 -2.39 13.79 10.87
C PHE A 31 -3.29 14.23 9.70
N GLY A 32 -4.58 14.49 9.96
CA GLY A 32 -5.57 14.77 8.93
C GLY A 32 -6.27 13.51 8.40
N LYS A 33 -7.14 13.69 7.40
CA LYS A 33 -7.93 12.60 6.79
C LYS A 33 -7.54 12.42 5.33
N GLU A 34 -7.63 11.18 4.86
CA GLU A 34 -7.55 10.83 3.43
C GLU A 34 -6.22 11.24 2.77
N GLY A 35 -5.14 11.31 3.55
CA GLY A 35 -3.84 11.78 3.06
C GLY A 35 -3.31 10.90 1.93
N ALA A 36 -3.39 9.58 2.09
CA ALA A 36 -2.93 8.68 1.03
C ALA A 36 -3.87 8.63 -0.16
N ARG A 37 -5.20 8.78 0.04
CA ARG A 37 -6.16 8.88 -1.09
C ARG A 37 -5.86 10.10 -1.97
N GLN A 38 -5.64 11.25 -1.35
CA GLN A 38 -5.28 12.46 -2.08
C GLN A 38 -3.93 12.33 -2.77
N MET A 39 -2.95 11.71 -2.12
CA MET A 39 -1.63 11.47 -2.72
C MET A 39 -1.71 10.48 -3.89
N ALA A 40 -2.48 9.40 -3.73
CA ALA A 40 -2.76 8.41 -4.76
C ALA A 40 -3.36 9.07 -6.01
N ALA A 41 -4.40 9.89 -5.84
CA ALA A 41 -5.01 10.65 -6.94
C ALA A 41 -4.03 11.63 -7.60
N LYS A 42 -3.23 12.36 -6.81
CA LYS A 42 -2.23 13.32 -7.34
C LYS A 42 -1.10 12.66 -8.12
N LYS A 43 -0.78 11.40 -7.82
CA LYS A 43 0.34 10.66 -8.40
C LYS A 43 -0.09 9.57 -9.37
N ASP A 44 -1.39 9.47 -9.64
CA ASP A 44 -1.98 8.38 -10.44
C ASP A 44 -1.54 6.99 -9.94
N LEU A 45 -1.56 6.83 -8.62
CA LEU A 45 -1.23 5.57 -7.95
C LEU A 45 -2.49 4.95 -7.37
N LYS A 46 -2.50 3.62 -7.24
CA LYS A 46 -3.56 2.89 -6.55
C LYS A 46 -3.36 2.96 -5.03
N LEU A 47 -4.40 3.26 -4.27
CA LEU A 47 -4.40 2.98 -2.83
C LEU A 47 -4.72 1.50 -2.63
N ILE A 48 -3.81 0.74 -2.04
CA ILE A 48 -3.94 -0.71 -1.88
C ILE A 48 -4.20 -1.15 -0.44
N GLY A 49 -4.15 -0.23 0.53
CA GLY A 49 -4.62 -0.47 1.89
C GLY A 49 -4.52 0.74 2.80
N GLU A 50 -5.30 0.73 3.87
CA GLU A 50 -5.36 1.77 4.89
C GLU A 50 -5.71 1.12 6.23
N TYR A 51 -4.89 1.33 7.26
CA TYR A 51 -5.14 0.75 8.59
C TYR A 51 -4.61 1.61 9.75
N HIS A 52 -5.22 1.45 10.92
CA HIS A 52 -5.02 2.33 12.08
C HIS A 52 -4.28 1.68 13.27
N ARG A 53 -3.93 0.39 13.20
CA ARG A 53 -3.33 -0.35 14.32
C ARG A 53 -2.22 -1.28 13.86
N VAL A 54 -1.10 -1.29 14.59
CA VAL A 54 0.10 -2.07 14.23
C VAL A 54 0.27 -3.34 15.08
N VAL A 55 -0.40 -3.50 16.22
CA VAL A 55 -0.25 -4.73 17.03
C VAL A 55 -1.57 -5.10 17.71
N VAL A 56 -2.24 -6.13 17.17
CA VAL A 56 -3.38 -6.79 17.82
C VAL A 56 -3.22 -8.28 17.58
N SER A 57 -2.92 -9.06 18.63
CA SER A 57 -3.00 -10.52 18.59
C SER A 57 -4.46 -10.98 18.67
N SER A 58 -5.24 -10.66 17.64
CA SER A 58 -6.64 -11.08 17.51
C SER A 58 -6.96 -11.31 16.03
N PRO A 59 -6.83 -12.57 15.56
CA PRO A 59 -7.04 -12.94 14.15
C PRO A 59 -8.45 -12.60 13.62
N GLY A 60 -9.47 -12.57 14.49
CA GLY A 60 -10.85 -12.23 14.09
C GLY A 60 -11.16 -10.72 14.10
N SER A 61 -10.17 -9.86 14.37
CA SER A 61 -10.41 -8.42 14.50
C SER A 61 -10.54 -7.73 13.14
N VAL A 62 -11.20 -6.56 13.14
CA VAL A 62 -11.27 -5.66 11.97
C VAL A 62 -9.89 -5.25 11.46
N VAL A 63 -8.88 -5.22 12.35
CA VAL A 63 -7.50 -4.92 11.98
C VAL A 63 -6.88 -6.08 11.23
N SER A 64 -7.04 -7.32 11.71
CA SER A 64 -6.56 -8.52 11.01
C SER A 64 -7.15 -8.60 9.60
N LYS A 65 -8.45 -8.33 9.48
CA LYS A 65 -9.13 -8.27 8.18
C LYS A 65 -8.51 -7.24 7.23
N ALA A 66 -8.17 -6.04 7.73
CA ALA A 66 -7.51 -5.02 6.92
C ALA A 66 -6.11 -5.44 6.43
N TYR A 67 -5.35 -6.19 7.24
CA TYR A 67 -4.07 -6.77 6.81
C TYR A 67 -4.25 -7.89 5.78
N GLU A 68 -5.23 -8.77 5.96
CA GLU A 68 -5.57 -9.81 4.98
C GLU A 68 -5.98 -9.20 3.64
N ASP A 69 -6.83 -8.18 3.66
CA ASP A 69 -7.28 -7.47 2.46
C ASP A 69 -6.11 -6.75 1.77
N LEU A 70 -5.21 -6.12 2.54
CA LEU A 70 -3.97 -5.54 2.01
C LEU A 70 -3.07 -6.61 1.36
N ALA A 71 -2.87 -7.74 2.03
CA ALA A 71 -2.07 -8.84 1.49
C ALA A 71 -2.67 -9.37 0.17
N GLN A 72 -3.99 -9.52 0.11
CA GLN A 72 -4.69 -9.93 -1.11
C GLN A 72 -4.55 -8.90 -2.23
N ASN A 73 -4.65 -7.60 -1.91
CA ASN A 73 -4.45 -6.52 -2.88
C ASN A 73 -3.02 -6.51 -3.43
N VAL A 74 -2.01 -6.80 -2.60
CA VAL A 74 -0.62 -6.96 -3.05
C VAL A 74 -0.49 -8.15 -3.99
N VAL A 75 -1.03 -9.30 -3.62
CA VAL A 75 -0.98 -10.51 -4.48
C VAL A 75 -1.66 -10.28 -5.82
N ASN A 76 -2.84 -9.66 -5.82
CA ASN A 76 -3.58 -9.35 -7.05
C ASN A 76 -2.80 -8.36 -7.92
N GLY A 77 -2.26 -7.30 -7.30
CA GLY A 77 -1.45 -6.33 -8.01
C GLY A 77 -0.17 -6.93 -8.61
N LEU A 78 0.48 -7.88 -7.92
CA LEU A 78 1.64 -8.59 -8.46
C LEU A 78 1.28 -9.49 -9.65
N LYS A 79 0.11 -10.13 -9.62
CA LYS A 79 -0.41 -10.89 -10.77
C LYS A 79 -0.68 -9.96 -11.95
N GLU A 80 -1.37 -8.84 -11.73
CA GLU A 80 -1.60 -7.80 -12.75
C GLU A 80 -0.29 -7.29 -13.36
N LEU A 81 0.75 -7.11 -12.54
CA LEU A 81 2.07 -6.71 -13.02
C LEU A 81 2.78 -7.80 -13.84
N HIS A 82 2.68 -9.06 -13.41
CA HIS A 82 3.28 -10.22 -14.11
C HIS A 82 2.61 -10.49 -15.46
N ASP A 83 1.27 -10.40 -15.50
CA ASP A 83 0.47 -10.70 -16.69
C ASP A 83 0.52 -9.57 -17.74
N ASN A 84 1.09 -8.41 -17.40
CA ASN A 84 1.29 -7.31 -18.34
C ASN A 84 2.63 -7.46 -19.10
N PRO A 85 2.60 -7.78 -20.41
CA PRO A 85 3.81 -8.02 -21.20
C PRO A 85 4.73 -6.79 -21.34
N GLU A 86 4.23 -5.56 -21.14
CA GLU A 86 5.07 -4.35 -21.17
C GLU A 86 6.00 -4.25 -19.94
N ASN A 87 5.61 -4.84 -18.81
CA ASN A 87 6.41 -4.84 -17.59
C ASN A 87 7.58 -5.82 -17.66
N GLU A 88 7.44 -6.94 -18.38
CA GLU A 88 8.50 -7.92 -18.57
C GLU A 88 9.70 -7.32 -19.32
N ILE A 89 9.43 -6.45 -20.29
CA ILE A 89 10.45 -5.70 -21.06
C ILE A 89 11.16 -4.68 -20.16
N GLN A 90 10.42 -3.92 -19.35
CA GLN A 90 11.01 -2.94 -18.44
C GLN A 90 11.85 -3.59 -17.31
N MET A 91 11.43 -4.75 -16.79
CA MET A 91 12.18 -5.48 -15.79
C MET A 91 13.50 -6.05 -16.34
N LYS A 92 13.50 -6.58 -17.57
CA LYS A 92 14.73 -7.11 -18.23
C LYS A 92 15.74 -6.00 -18.56
N LEU A 93 15.27 -4.80 -18.93
CA LEU A 93 16.12 -3.64 -19.22
C LEU A 93 16.76 -3.01 -17.96
N ASN A 94 16.21 -3.29 -16.77
CA ASN A 94 16.66 -2.70 -15.50
C ASN A 94 17.63 -3.59 -14.71
N VAL A 95 17.93 -4.79 -15.19
CA VAL A 95 18.99 -5.61 -14.58
C VAL A 95 20.32 -4.91 -14.90
N PRO A 96 21.08 -4.42 -13.91
CA PRO A 96 22.40 -3.88 -14.19
C PRO A 96 23.24 -5.01 -14.75
N HIS A 97 23.57 -4.95 -16.04
CA HIS A 97 24.62 -5.79 -16.60
C HIS A 97 25.91 -5.38 -15.89
N SER A 98 26.40 -6.24 -15.00
CA SER A 98 27.73 -6.14 -14.43
C SER A 98 28.74 -6.35 -15.56
N SER A 99 29.23 -5.25 -16.12
CA SER A 99 30.48 -5.22 -16.87
C SER A 99 31.67 -5.29 -15.92
#